data_AF-D0MXX0-F1
#
_entry.id   AF-D0MXX0-F1
#
_cell.length_a   1.000
_cell.length_b   1.000
_cell.length_c   1.000
_cell.angle_alpha   90.00
_cell.angle_beta   90.00
_cell.angle_gamma   90.00
#
_symmetry.space_group_name_H-M   'P 1'
#
loop_
_entity.id
_entity.type
_entity.pdbx_description
1 polymer ?
#
loop_
_entity_poly.entity_id
_entity_poly.type
_entity_poly.pdbx_seq_one_letter_code
_entity_poly.pdbx_strand_id
1 'polypeptide(L)'
;MTAARRKGAECEGVACEHALGQQPLRLYEYLWSNANPDDEDSGKQAFSLMLTDTVVFKRQKPVKWFFTSKQERGKILCKTKRFLTTSRVLQEFLVPRWVSNSLPKLDNGKQILATFSYLERSSAFGEMQMIIEHLDKAELEHLLEKRDKPGLSVLQRFIPTQSGYNHTVRSDWSADSCTVQKCISPFLLSDTKISIAQRTATFEVDDSLLRHRDVTDKEVRKSIERINAEMRTHLEAIVGKKMVRFVSYFKVINLLLCACIN
;
A
#
# COMPACT_ATOMS: atom_id res chain seq x y z
N MET A 1 13.15 -39.89 21.13
CA MET A 1 14.02 -38.74 20.81
C MET A 1 13.29 -37.84 19.83
N THR A 2 12.69 -36.77 20.33
CA THR A 2 11.92 -35.79 19.55
C THR A 2 12.87 -34.73 18.99
N ALA A 3 13.03 -34.70 17.67
CA ALA A 3 13.82 -33.69 16.99
C ALA A 3 13.13 -32.32 17.13
N ALA A 4 13.71 -31.46 17.96
CA ALA A 4 13.31 -30.07 18.07
C ALA A 4 13.53 -29.36 16.72
N ARG A 5 12.42 -28.99 16.05
CA ARG A 5 12.44 -28.04 14.92
C ARG A 5 13.09 -26.75 15.42
N ARG A 6 14.31 -26.47 14.94
CA ARG A 6 14.98 -25.19 15.17
C ARG A 6 14.06 -24.08 14.64
N LYS A 7 13.57 -23.21 15.53
CA LYS A 7 13.03 -21.91 15.15
C LYS A 7 14.11 -21.21 14.34
N GLY A 8 13.82 -20.92 13.08
CA GLY A 8 14.74 -20.21 12.20
C GLY A 8 15.14 -18.89 12.86
N ALA A 9 16.43 -18.57 12.84
CA ALA A 9 16.92 -17.27 13.24
C ALA A 9 16.16 -16.21 12.42
N GLU A 10 15.33 -15.42 13.09
CA GLU A 10 14.60 -14.34 12.47
C GLU A 10 15.62 -13.36 11.89
N CYS A 11 15.49 -13.00 10.60
CA CYS A 11 16.26 -11.95 9.95
C CYS A 11 15.90 -10.58 10.56
N GLU A 12 16.04 -10.38 11.86
CA GLU A 12 15.81 -9.09 12.49
C GLU A 12 16.92 -8.11 12.04
N GLY A 13 16.51 -7.10 11.27
CA GLY A 13 17.40 -5.99 10.86
C GLY A 13 18.10 -6.14 9.52
N VAL A 14 18.03 -7.29 8.85
CA VAL A 14 18.63 -7.49 7.52
C VAL A 14 17.52 -7.63 6.47
N ALA A 15 17.65 -6.91 5.35
CA ALA A 15 16.80 -7.14 4.20
C ALA A 15 17.04 -8.55 3.66
N CYS A 16 16.10 -9.46 3.90
CA CYS A 16 16.21 -10.84 3.43
C CYS A 16 14.93 -11.23 2.70
N GLU A 17 15.07 -11.99 1.60
CA GLU A 17 13.96 -12.47 0.77
C GLU A 17 12.84 -13.12 1.59
N HIS A 18 13.21 -13.92 2.61
CA HIS A 18 12.25 -14.57 3.50
C HIS A 18 11.37 -13.55 4.24
N ALA A 19 11.93 -12.40 4.63
CA ALA A 19 11.18 -11.35 5.30
C ALA A 19 10.16 -10.69 4.36
N LEU A 20 10.51 -10.46 3.09
CA LEU A 20 9.56 -9.93 2.10
C LEU A 20 8.49 -10.95 1.71
N GLY A 21 8.88 -12.21 1.52
CA GLY A 21 7.95 -13.29 1.19
C GLY A 21 6.95 -13.59 2.32
N GLN A 22 7.38 -13.47 3.59
CA GLN A 22 6.52 -13.70 4.76
C GLN A 22 5.79 -12.45 5.26
N GLN A 23 6.30 -11.25 4.94
CA GLN A 23 5.77 -9.96 5.40
C GLN A 23 5.86 -8.93 4.26
N PRO A 24 4.95 -8.96 3.27
CA PRO A 24 4.99 -8.08 2.10
C PRO A 24 4.89 -6.60 2.49
N LEU A 25 4.24 -6.28 3.61
CA LEU A 25 4.17 -4.92 4.17
C LEU A 25 5.54 -4.34 4.56
N ARG A 26 6.61 -5.15 4.70
CA ARG A 26 7.96 -4.61 4.90
C ARG A 26 8.53 -3.93 3.65
N LEU A 27 7.91 -4.12 2.49
CA LEU A 27 8.30 -3.45 1.25
C LEU A 27 8.41 -1.93 1.41
N TYR A 28 7.49 -1.30 2.15
CA TYR A 28 7.54 0.16 2.38
C TYR A 28 8.82 0.61 3.09
N GLU A 29 9.37 -0.21 3.98
CA GLU A 29 10.64 0.10 4.66
C GLU A 29 11.80 0.07 3.67
N TYR A 30 11.79 -0.87 2.72
CA TYR A 30 12.82 -0.99 1.68
C TYR A 30 12.72 0.08 0.60
N LEU A 31 11.51 0.55 0.26
CA LEU A 31 11.33 1.67 -0.67
C LEU A 31 11.98 2.98 -0.19
N TRP A 32 12.16 3.13 1.14
CA TRP A 32 12.88 4.25 1.74
C TRP A 32 14.34 3.92 2.11
N SER A 33 14.76 2.65 1.99
CA SER A 33 16.09 2.22 2.39
C SER A 33 17.13 2.49 1.31
N ASN A 34 18.39 2.60 1.74
CA ASN A 34 19.52 2.87 0.87
C ASN A 34 20.04 1.57 0.25
N ALA A 35 20.30 1.59 -1.05
CA ALA A 35 20.99 0.50 -1.72
C ALA A 35 22.48 0.42 -1.34
N ASN A 36 23.10 1.56 -0.95
CA ASN A 36 24.50 1.64 -0.53
C ASN A 36 24.60 2.34 0.85
N PRO A 37 25.14 1.67 1.88
CA PRO A 37 25.30 2.27 3.22
C PRO A 37 26.34 3.39 3.28
N ASP A 38 27.28 3.47 2.33
CA ASP A 38 28.36 4.48 2.30
C ASP A 38 27.96 5.79 1.61
N ASP A 39 26.77 5.84 1.02
CA ASP A 39 26.27 7.03 0.35
C ASP A 39 25.45 7.85 1.36
N GLU A 40 26.02 8.92 1.93
CA GLU A 40 25.31 9.76 2.92
C GLU A 40 24.12 10.54 2.33
N ASP A 41 23.98 10.56 1.01
CA ASP A 41 22.95 11.32 0.28
C ASP A 41 21.79 10.43 -0.24
N SER A 42 21.63 9.28 0.40
CA SER A 42 21.00 8.05 -0.12
C SER A 42 19.47 7.97 -0.09
N GLY A 43 18.80 9.06 0.28
CA GLY A 43 17.37 9.25 -0.01
C GLY A 43 17.05 9.51 -1.50
N LYS A 44 18.04 9.37 -2.40
CA LYS A 44 18.01 9.83 -3.81
C LYS A 44 17.28 8.95 -4.81
N GLN A 45 16.87 7.72 -4.48
CA GLN A 45 16.15 6.89 -5.45
C GLN A 45 14.78 7.54 -5.72
N ALA A 46 14.68 8.21 -6.86
CA ALA A 46 13.45 8.78 -7.36
C ALA A 46 12.69 7.69 -8.12
N PHE A 47 11.46 7.43 -7.72
CA PHE A 47 10.56 6.53 -8.42
C PHE A 47 9.60 7.33 -9.30
N SER A 48 9.21 6.76 -10.42
CA SER A 48 8.13 7.26 -11.26
C SER A 48 6.75 7.14 -10.56
N LEU A 49 6.67 6.42 -9.44
CA LEU A 49 5.47 6.28 -8.61
C LEU A 49 5.35 7.37 -7.54
N MET A 50 4.13 7.60 -7.06
CA MET A 50 3.89 8.34 -5.82
C MET A 50 3.42 7.40 -4.72
N LEU A 51 4.08 7.45 -3.56
CA LEU A 51 3.58 6.87 -2.33
C LEU A 51 2.73 7.91 -1.58
N THR A 52 1.48 7.54 -1.26
CA THR A 52 0.63 8.33 -0.36
C THR A 52 1.14 8.30 1.07
N ASP A 53 0.62 9.18 1.92
CA ASP A 53 0.86 9.12 3.36
C ASP A 53 0.63 7.69 3.86
N THR A 54 1.72 7.03 4.28
CA THR A 54 1.76 5.62 4.62
C THR A 54 2.40 5.47 5.99
N VAL A 55 1.63 5.05 6.99
CA VAL A 55 2.07 4.91 8.39
C VAL A 55 2.21 3.44 8.72
N VAL A 56 3.41 3.02 9.08
CA VAL A 56 3.68 1.65 9.56
C VAL A 56 3.48 1.62 11.06
N PHE A 57 2.68 0.67 11.52
CA PHE A 57 2.50 0.35 12.93
C PHE A 57 3.27 -0.93 13.27
N LYS A 58 4.01 -0.89 14.38
CA LYS A 58 4.60 -2.07 15.02
C LYS A 58 4.28 -2.02 16.50
N ARG A 59 3.82 -3.15 17.07
CA ARG A 59 3.50 -3.26 18.51
C ARG A 59 2.61 -2.10 18.99
N GLN A 60 1.46 -1.91 18.34
CA GLN A 60 0.47 -0.86 18.64
C GLN A 60 0.82 0.59 18.30
N LYS A 61 2.08 0.91 17.94
CA LYS A 61 2.53 2.30 17.79
C LYS A 61 2.97 2.61 16.36
N PRO A 62 2.74 3.84 15.87
CA PRO A 62 3.33 4.28 14.60
C PRO A 62 4.86 4.34 14.75
N VAL A 63 5.58 3.66 13.86
CA VAL A 63 7.06 3.58 13.90
C VAL A 63 7.73 4.26 12.71
N LYS A 64 7.03 4.34 11.58
CA LYS A 64 7.49 5.00 10.36
C LYS A 64 6.29 5.65 9.68
N TRP A 65 6.53 6.78 9.01
CA TRP A 65 5.53 7.45 8.18
C TRP A 65 6.19 7.94 6.91
N PHE A 66 5.88 7.26 5.81
CA PHE A 66 6.43 7.52 4.49
C PHE A 66 5.49 8.40 3.66
N PHE A 67 6.07 9.26 2.82
CA PHE A 67 5.34 10.12 1.90
C PHE A 67 6.24 10.50 0.71
N THR A 68 5.64 10.83 -0.43
CA THR A 68 6.41 11.37 -1.57
C THR A 68 6.67 12.87 -1.38
N SER A 69 7.90 13.31 -1.64
CA SER A 69 8.27 14.72 -1.61
C SER A 69 7.47 15.50 -2.64
N LYS A 70 6.99 16.68 -2.25
CA LYS A 70 6.35 17.64 -3.17
C LYS A 70 7.38 18.46 -3.97
N GLN A 71 8.59 18.57 -3.44
CA GLN A 71 9.68 19.36 -4.03
C GLN A 71 10.52 18.50 -4.97
N GLU A 72 10.75 17.24 -4.60
CA GLU A 72 11.58 16.30 -5.34
C GLU A 72 10.69 15.16 -5.87
N ARG A 73 10.30 15.24 -7.16
CA ARG A 73 9.39 14.28 -7.77
C ARG A 73 9.93 12.86 -7.62
N GLY A 74 9.08 11.97 -7.10
CA GLY A 74 9.41 10.54 -6.98
C GLY A 74 10.24 10.17 -5.75
N LYS A 75 10.74 11.15 -4.99
CA LYS A 75 11.53 10.89 -3.79
C LYS A 75 10.63 10.50 -2.63
N ILE A 76 10.84 9.33 -2.06
CA ILE A 76 10.13 8.88 -0.87
C ILE A 76 10.90 9.35 0.37
N LEU A 77 10.19 10.01 1.28
CA LEU A 77 10.74 10.55 2.53
C LEU A 77 10.02 9.93 3.73
N CYS A 78 10.70 9.92 4.89
CA CYS A 78 10.12 9.50 6.16
C CYS A 78 9.96 10.71 7.09
N LYS A 79 8.79 10.87 7.72
CA LYS A 79 8.60 11.88 8.77
C LYS A 79 9.49 11.58 9.97
N THR A 80 9.90 12.62 10.67
CA THR A 80 10.65 12.51 11.92
C THR A 80 9.77 12.02 13.08
N LYS A 81 10.40 11.50 14.14
CA LYS A 81 9.71 10.89 15.29
C LYS A 81 8.62 11.75 15.92
N ARG A 82 8.76 13.09 15.90
CA ARG A 82 7.77 14.03 16.46
C ARG A 82 6.38 13.97 15.79
N PHE A 83 6.31 13.43 14.56
CA PHE A 83 5.05 13.26 13.83
C PHE A 83 4.42 11.88 14.03
N LEU A 84 5.12 10.95 14.71
CA LEU A 84 4.66 9.59 14.94
C LEU A 84 3.79 9.51 16.19
N THR A 85 2.67 10.24 16.19
CA THR A 85 1.62 10.09 17.21
C THR A 85 0.28 9.84 16.53
N THR A 86 -0.57 9.04 17.17
CA THR A 86 -1.91 8.71 16.64
C THR A 86 -2.74 9.97 16.40
N SER A 87 -2.67 10.96 17.30
CA SER A 87 -3.37 12.25 17.13
C SER A 87 -2.89 13.02 15.89
N ARG A 88 -1.59 13.02 15.59
CA ARG A 88 -1.06 13.68 14.38
C ARG A 88 -1.45 12.93 13.12
N VAL A 89 -1.40 11.60 13.16
CA VAL A 89 -1.87 10.75 12.04
C VAL A 89 -3.34 11.06 11.75
N LEU A 90 -4.20 11.05 12.77
CA LEU A 90 -5.61 11.37 12.63
C LEU A 90 -5.82 12.77 12.02
N GLN A 91 -5.22 13.80 12.61
CA GLN A 91 -5.33 15.18 12.12
C GLN A 91 -4.97 15.32 10.64
N GLU A 92 -3.87 14.71 10.21
CA GLU A 92 -3.43 14.78 8.82
C GLU A 92 -4.39 14.01 7.89
N PHE A 93 -4.83 12.81 8.28
CA PHE A 93 -5.68 11.96 7.45
C PHE A 93 -7.10 12.53 7.29
N LEU A 94 -7.60 13.29 8.27
CA LEU A 94 -8.87 14.01 8.18
C LEU A 94 -8.84 15.17 7.17
N VAL A 95 -7.67 15.69 6.80
CA VAL A 95 -7.57 16.72 5.76
C VAL A 95 -7.85 16.09 4.40
N PRO A 96 -8.89 16.49 3.66
CA PRO A 96 -9.17 15.95 2.34
C PRO A 96 -8.01 16.30 1.40
N ARG A 97 -7.27 15.28 0.99
CA ARG A 97 -6.23 15.39 -0.05
C ARG A 97 -6.66 14.48 -1.19
N TRP A 98 -6.40 14.89 -2.44
CA TRP A 98 -6.68 14.10 -3.65
C TRP A 98 -8.16 13.96 -4.04
N VAL A 99 -9.08 14.60 -3.31
CA VAL A 99 -10.49 14.68 -3.73
C VAL A 99 -10.58 15.67 -4.88
N SER A 100 -10.90 15.16 -6.08
CA SER A 100 -11.18 16.03 -7.21
C SER A 100 -12.43 16.88 -6.91
N ASN A 101 -12.41 18.16 -7.30
CA ASN A 101 -13.61 19.00 -7.28
C ASN A 101 -14.75 18.44 -8.14
N SER A 102 -14.46 17.49 -9.03
CA SER A 102 -15.42 16.81 -9.89
C SER A 102 -16.20 15.69 -9.20
N LEU A 103 -15.80 15.24 -8.00
CA LEU A 103 -16.51 14.20 -7.26
C LEU A 103 -17.56 14.83 -6.32
N PRO A 104 -18.73 14.20 -6.13
CA PRO A 104 -19.71 14.65 -5.16
C PRO A 104 -19.08 14.77 -3.78
N LYS A 105 -19.19 15.96 -3.15
CA LYS A 105 -18.75 16.15 -1.78
C LYS A 105 -19.70 15.38 -0.86
N LEU A 106 -19.23 14.25 -0.35
CA LEU A 106 -19.91 13.55 0.74
C LEU A 106 -19.77 14.36 2.03
N ASP A 107 -20.69 14.12 2.96
CA ASP A 107 -20.51 14.55 4.34
C ASP A 107 -19.15 14.06 4.86
N ASN A 108 -18.40 14.94 5.53
CA ASN A 108 -17.03 14.64 6.00
C ASN A 108 -16.94 13.35 6.84
N GLY A 109 -18.04 12.94 7.49
CA GLY A 109 -18.08 11.70 8.29
C GLY A 109 -18.17 10.41 7.47
N LYS A 110 -18.66 10.46 6.23
CA LYS A 110 -18.93 9.27 5.39
C LYS A 110 -17.91 9.08 4.28
N GLN A 111 -16.96 9.99 4.16
CA GLN A 111 -15.87 9.89 3.19
C GLN A 111 -14.89 8.80 3.62
N ILE A 112 -14.41 8.02 2.66
CA ILE A 112 -13.33 7.05 2.89
C ILE A 112 -12.00 7.80 2.92
N LEU A 113 -11.28 7.68 4.03
CA LEU A 113 -10.09 8.47 4.33
C LEU A 113 -8.81 7.64 4.26
N ALA A 114 -8.89 6.36 4.62
CA ALA A 114 -7.73 5.50 4.76
C ALA A 114 -8.02 4.06 4.36
N THR A 115 -6.94 3.35 4.07
CA THR A 115 -6.89 1.90 3.93
C THR A 115 -5.97 1.36 5.02
N PHE A 116 -6.41 0.35 5.76
CA PHE A 116 -5.63 -0.33 6.80
C PHE A 116 -5.37 -1.77 6.39
N SER A 117 -4.09 -2.10 6.22
CA SER A 117 -3.64 -3.40 5.70
C SER A 117 -2.82 -4.14 6.76
N TYR A 118 -3.11 -5.43 6.94
CA TYR A 118 -2.38 -6.30 7.87
C TYR A 118 -2.51 -7.78 7.51
N LEU A 119 -1.52 -8.58 7.88
CA LEU A 119 -1.59 -10.02 7.67
C LEU A 119 -2.32 -10.68 8.83
N GLU A 120 -3.28 -11.53 8.52
CA GLU A 120 -4.01 -12.35 9.48
C GLU A 120 -3.90 -13.82 9.09
N ARG A 121 -3.85 -14.72 10.08
CA ARG A 121 -3.83 -16.14 9.80
C ARG A 121 -5.26 -16.62 9.56
N SER A 122 -5.53 -17.14 8.37
CA SER A 122 -6.81 -17.76 8.04
C SER A 122 -7.10 -18.92 8.99
N SER A 123 -8.25 -18.89 9.64
CA SER A 123 -8.71 -19.96 10.54
C SER A 123 -8.98 -21.27 9.79
N ALA A 124 -9.36 -21.18 8.50
CA ALA A 124 -9.72 -22.33 7.68
C ALA A 124 -8.50 -23.10 7.12
N PHE A 125 -7.47 -22.37 6.68
CA PHE A 125 -6.33 -22.96 5.95
C PHE A 125 -4.99 -22.81 6.69
N GLY A 126 -4.93 -22.01 7.76
CA GLY A 126 -3.70 -21.74 8.49
C GLY A 126 -2.68 -20.87 7.74
N GLU A 127 -2.99 -20.47 6.51
CA GLU A 127 -2.18 -19.59 5.68
C GLU A 127 -2.35 -18.11 6.11
N MET A 128 -1.31 -17.31 5.88
CA MET A 128 -1.40 -15.87 6.11
C MET A 128 -2.12 -15.22 4.94
N GLN A 129 -3.17 -14.46 5.24
CA GLN A 129 -3.96 -13.71 4.28
C GLN A 129 -3.75 -12.20 4.50
N MET A 130 -3.63 -11.44 3.41
CA MET A 130 -3.65 -9.99 3.47
C MET A 130 -5.08 -9.50 3.67
N ILE A 131 -5.32 -8.81 4.77
CA ILE A 131 -6.58 -8.14 5.07
C ILE A 131 -6.44 -6.65 4.76
N ILE A 132 -7.45 -6.09 4.13
CA ILE A 132 -7.51 -4.69 3.70
C ILE A 132 -8.86 -4.12 4.11
N GLU A 133 -8.82 -3.16 5.02
CA GLU A 133 -10.00 -2.45 5.49
C GLU A 133 -10.00 -1.03 4.96
N HIS A 134 -11.18 -0.52 4.59
CA HIS A 134 -11.36 0.85 4.14
C HIS A 134 -12.13 1.61 5.21
N LEU A 135 -11.57 2.74 5.66
CA LEU A 135 -12.01 3.42 6.87
C LEU A 135 -12.59 4.79 6.53
N ASP A 136 -13.75 5.07 7.09
CA ASP A 136 -14.25 6.43 7.22
C ASP A 136 -13.66 7.13 8.46
N LYS A 137 -14.21 8.29 8.81
CA LYS A 137 -13.77 9.05 9.97
C LYS A 137 -13.92 8.27 11.28
N ALA A 138 -15.08 7.67 11.52
CA ALA A 138 -15.38 7.02 12.80
C ALA A 138 -14.53 5.76 12.97
N GLU A 139 -14.39 4.97 11.89
CA GLU A 139 -13.55 3.78 11.86
C GLU A 139 -12.06 4.13 12.04
N LEU A 140 -11.59 5.23 11.44
CA LEU A 140 -10.21 5.71 11.61
C LEU A 140 -9.93 6.18 13.04
N GLU A 141 -10.85 6.93 13.65
CA GLU A 141 -10.76 7.34 15.07
C GLU A 141 -10.71 6.11 15.98
N HIS A 142 -11.62 5.15 15.78
CA HIS A 142 -11.65 3.91 16.53
C HIS A 142 -10.34 3.11 16.38
N LEU A 143 -9.84 2.96 15.13
CA LEU A 143 -8.59 2.27 14.85
C LEU A 143 -7.41 2.91 15.62
N LEU A 144 -7.29 4.22 15.58
CA LEU A 144 -6.12 4.92 16.12
C LEU A 144 -6.14 5.02 17.65
N GLU A 145 -7.31 5.13 18.27
CA GLU A 145 -7.45 5.40 19.70
C GLU A 145 -7.78 4.19 20.54
N LYS A 146 -8.56 3.24 20.00
CA LYS A 146 -9.22 2.19 20.80
C LYS A 146 -8.87 0.78 20.37
N ARG A 147 -8.67 0.56 19.07
CA ARG A 147 -8.44 -0.79 18.52
C ARG A 147 -7.01 -1.25 18.68
N ASP A 148 -6.88 -2.49 19.15
CA ASP A 148 -5.62 -3.25 19.10
C ASP A 148 -5.26 -3.60 17.65
N LYS A 149 -4.03 -3.27 17.28
CA LYS A 149 -3.46 -3.44 15.95
C LYS A 149 -2.65 -4.74 15.90
N PRO A 150 -2.59 -5.40 14.74
CA PRO A 150 -1.70 -6.54 14.55
C PRO A 150 -0.22 -6.18 14.76
N GLY A 151 0.63 -7.20 14.88
CA GLY A 151 2.07 -7.02 15.17
C GLY A 151 2.79 -6.12 14.16
N LEU A 152 2.42 -6.23 12.87
CA LEU A 152 2.78 -5.34 11.79
C LEU A 152 1.51 -4.99 10.99
N SER A 153 1.27 -3.70 10.80
CA SER A 153 0.18 -3.21 9.96
C SER A 153 0.53 -1.87 9.33
N VAL A 154 -0.18 -1.51 8.28
CA VAL A 154 0.07 -0.29 7.50
C VAL A 154 -1.24 0.46 7.31
N LEU A 155 -1.23 1.75 7.62
CA LEU A 155 -2.31 2.67 7.32
C LEU A 155 -1.89 3.57 6.16
N GLN A 156 -2.58 3.48 5.03
CA GLN A 156 -2.36 4.35 3.88
C GLN A 156 -3.51 5.31 3.69
N ARG A 157 -3.24 6.53 3.28
CA ARG A 157 -4.30 7.46 2.87
C ARG A 157 -5.01 6.90 1.65
N PHE A 158 -6.34 6.92 1.70
CA PHE A 158 -7.18 6.46 0.59
C PHE A 158 -7.08 7.42 -0.59
N ILE A 159 -7.16 6.85 -1.79
CA ILE A 159 -7.06 7.58 -3.05
C ILE A 159 -8.37 7.40 -3.81
N PRO A 160 -9.22 8.44 -3.85
CA PRO A 160 -10.42 8.39 -4.67
C PRO A 160 -10.05 8.43 -6.15
N THR A 161 -10.71 7.58 -6.92
CA THR A 161 -10.56 7.53 -8.37
C THR A 161 -11.52 8.51 -9.05
N GLN A 162 -11.08 9.14 -10.13
CA GLN A 162 -11.84 10.20 -10.81
C GLN A 162 -13.20 9.77 -11.35
N SER A 163 -13.37 8.48 -11.67
CA SER A 163 -14.62 7.91 -12.15
C SER A 163 -15.74 7.88 -11.11
N GLY A 164 -15.45 8.12 -9.83
CA GLY A 164 -16.38 7.93 -8.72
C GLY A 164 -16.54 6.47 -8.29
N TYR A 165 -16.26 5.49 -9.16
CA TYR A 165 -16.16 4.06 -8.82
C TYR A 165 -14.75 3.69 -8.40
N ASN A 166 -14.58 3.03 -7.25
CA ASN A 166 -13.26 2.54 -6.85
C ASN A 166 -12.71 1.57 -7.88
N HIS A 167 -11.43 1.69 -8.19
CA HIS A 167 -10.74 0.69 -8.97
C HIS A 167 -9.27 0.62 -8.59
N THR A 168 -8.68 -0.53 -8.81
CA THR A 168 -7.27 -0.80 -8.55
C THR A 168 -6.68 -1.44 -9.80
N VAL A 169 -5.45 -1.07 -10.14
CA VAL A 169 -4.69 -1.70 -11.23
C VAL A 169 -3.67 -2.64 -10.59
N ARG A 170 -3.73 -3.93 -10.90
CA ARG A 170 -2.74 -4.94 -10.52
C ARG A 170 -1.74 -5.12 -11.65
N SER A 171 -0.47 -5.18 -11.29
CA SER A 171 0.59 -5.66 -12.17
C SER A 171 1.17 -6.93 -11.60
N ASP A 172 1.16 -8.00 -12.38
CA ASP A 172 1.85 -9.25 -12.06
C ASP A 172 3.11 -9.30 -12.92
N TRP A 173 4.25 -9.00 -12.29
CA TRP A 173 5.54 -8.94 -12.95
C TRP A 173 6.33 -10.23 -12.72
N SER A 174 7.00 -10.68 -13.77
CA SER A 174 8.01 -11.74 -13.77
C SER A 174 9.16 -11.37 -14.71
N ALA A 175 10.25 -12.12 -14.68
CA ALA A 175 11.37 -11.91 -15.59
C ALA A 175 10.98 -11.99 -17.08
N ASP A 176 9.98 -12.80 -17.41
CA ASP A 176 9.59 -13.10 -18.80
C ASP A 176 8.33 -12.33 -19.26
N SER A 177 7.54 -11.80 -18.33
CA SER A 177 6.27 -11.18 -18.64
C SER A 177 5.80 -10.17 -17.59
N CYS A 178 4.97 -9.22 -18.03
CA CYS A 178 4.28 -8.26 -17.16
C CYS A 178 2.82 -8.14 -17.59
N THR A 179 1.90 -8.72 -16.81
CA THR A 179 0.46 -8.57 -17.03
C THR A 179 -0.08 -7.42 -16.20
N VAL A 180 -1.00 -6.65 -16.77
CA VAL A 180 -1.60 -5.48 -16.11
C VAL A 180 -3.10 -5.53 -16.26
N GLN A 181 -3.79 -5.65 -15.12
CA GLN A 181 -5.23 -5.80 -15.04
C GLN A 181 -5.84 -4.76 -14.13
N LYS A 182 -7.08 -4.39 -14.40
CA LYS A 182 -7.86 -3.43 -13.63
C LYS A 182 -9.08 -4.13 -13.06
N CYS A 183 -9.33 -3.96 -11.77
CA CYS A 183 -10.55 -4.39 -11.09
C CYS A 183 -11.34 -3.17 -10.63
N ILE A 184 -12.65 -3.14 -10.90
CA ILE A 184 -13.53 -1.99 -10.66
C ILE A 184 -14.73 -2.45 -9.82
N SER A 185 -14.99 -1.74 -8.71
CA SER A 185 -16.23 -1.91 -7.93
C SER A 185 -17.43 -1.41 -8.74
N PRO A 186 -18.56 -2.14 -8.77
CA PRO A 186 -19.75 -1.72 -9.50
C PRO A 186 -20.52 -0.59 -8.81
N PHE A 187 -20.14 -0.22 -7.58
CA PHE A 187 -20.83 0.79 -6.78
C PHE A 187 -20.07 2.11 -6.73
N LEU A 188 -20.80 3.23 -6.75
CA LEU A 188 -20.20 4.56 -6.58
C LEU A 188 -19.67 4.73 -5.17
N LEU A 189 -18.48 5.32 -5.03
CA LEU A 189 -17.89 5.72 -3.75
C LEU A 189 -18.79 6.69 -2.96
N SER A 190 -19.72 7.38 -3.63
CA SER A 190 -20.68 8.29 -2.99
C SER A 190 -21.98 7.61 -2.54
N ASP A 191 -22.22 6.35 -2.90
CA ASP A 191 -23.48 5.68 -2.57
C ASP A 191 -23.51 5.20 -1.10
N THR A 192 -23.96 6.06 -0.20
CA THR A 192 -23.99 5.74 1.24
C THR A 192 -24.99 4.65 1.64
N LYS A 193 -25.83 4.16 0.71
CA LYS A 193 -26.72 3.02 0.96
C LYS A 193 -25.97 1.69 0.88
N ILE A 194 -24.82 1.68 0.22
CA ILE A 194 -23.96 0.52 0.07
C ILE A 194 -22.80 0.61 1.07
N SER A 195 -22.42 -0.52 1.67
CA SER A 195 -21.33 -0.54 2.64
C SER A 195 -20.02 -0.02 2.03
N ILE A 196 -19.12 0.52 2.87
CA ILE A 196 -17.79 0.94 2.42
C ILE A 196 -17.03 -0.23 1.80
N ALA A 197 -17.06 -1.40 2.45
CA ALA A 197 -16.42 -2.61 1.96
C ALA A 197 -16.84 -2.96 0.52
N GLN A 198 -18.15 -2.98 0.23
CA GLN A 198 -18.64 -3.28 -1.12
C GLN A 198 -18.26 -2.20 -2.16
N ARG A 199 -18.34 -0.91 -1.80
CA ARG A 199 -17.97 0.19 -2.70
C ARG A 199 -16.47 0.28 -2.99
N THR A 200 -15.65 -0.29 -2.12
CA THR A 200 -14.19 -0.26 -2.24
C THR A 200 -13.59 -1.58 -2.69
N ALA A 201 -14.38 -2.67 -2.72
CA ALA A 201 -13.93 -3.99 -3.14
C ALA A 201 -13.23 -3.96 -4.52
N THR A 202 -12.03 -4.53 -4.56
CA THR A 202 -11.29 -4.87 -5.79
C THR A 202 -10.69 -6.28 -5.71
N PHE A 203 -9.40 -6.45 -6.02
CA PHE A 203 -8.76 -7.78 -6.11
C PHE A 203 -8.68 -8.54 -4.78
N GLU A 204 -8.93 -7.86 -3.66
CA GLU A 204 -8.93 -8.44 -2.32
C GLU A 204 -10.21 -9.24 -1.99
N VAL A 205 -11.24 -9.16 -2.84
CA VAL A 205 -12.50 -9.89 -2.69
C VAL A 205 -12.77 -10.73 -3.94
N ASP A 206 -13.17 -11.98 -3.76
CA ASP A 206 -13.73 -12.82 -4.81
C ASP A 206 -15.24 -12.57 -4.91
N ASP A 207 -15.63 -11.60 -5.74
CA ASP A 207 -17.03 -11.22 -5.96
C ASP A 207 -17.32 -11.09 -7.46
N SER A 208 -18.30 -11.88 -7.93
CA SER A 208 -18.78 -11.92 -9.31
C SER A 208 -19.28 -10.57 -9.86
N LEU A 209 -19.64 -9.62 -9.00
CA LEU A 209 -20.09 -8.29 -9.40
C LEU A 209 -18.93 -7.36 -9.78
N LEU A 210 -17.69 -7.72 -9.41
CA LEU A 210 -16.50 -6.96 -9.76
C LEU A 210 -16.20 -7.05 -11.25
N ARG A 211 -15.81 -5.91 -11.83
CA ARG A 211 -15.49 -5.83 -13.27
C ARG A 211 -13.98 -5.89 -13.47
N HIS A 212 -13.51 -7.00 -14.02
CA HIS A 212 -12.12 -7.20 -14.42
C HIS A 212 -11.91 -6.81 -15.88
N ARG A 213 -10.84 -6.07 -16.16
CA ARG A 213 -10.46 -5.65 -17.52
C ARG A 213 -8.95 -5.61 -17.66
N ASP A 214 -8.44 -5.94 -18.83
CA ASP A 214 -7.05 -5.66 -19.15
C ASP A 214 -6.84 -4.16 -19.35
N VAL A 215 -5.69 -3.65 -18.91
CA VAL A 215 -5.31 -2.27 -19.17
C VAL A 215 -4.75 -2.18 -20.59
N THR A 216 -5.52 -1.59 -21.50
CA THR A 216 -5.13 -1.44 -22.92
C THR A 216 -4.40 -0.13 -23.21
N ASP A 217 -4.46 0.84 -22.30
CA ASP A 217 -3.76 2.12 -22.43
C ASP A 217 -2.24 1.91 -22.40
N LYS A 218 -1.59 2.22 -23.52
CA LYS A 218 -0.15 2.00 -23.71
C LYS A 218 0.72 2.83 -22.76
N GLU A 219 0.31 4.06 -22.45
CA GLU A 219 1.11 4.96 -21.61
C GLU A 219 1.01 4.56 -20.14
N VAL A 220 -0.17 4.12 -19.69
CA VAL A 220 -0.33 3.52 -18.35
C VAL A 220 0.51 2.26 -18.22
N ARG A 221 0.49 1.36 -19.22
CA ARG A 221 1.30 0.14 -19.20
C ARG A 221 2.80 0.44 -19.14
N LYS A 222 3.31 1.31 -20.03
CA LYS A 222 4.73 1.73 -20.01
C LYS A 222 5.13 2.33 -18.66
N SER A 223 4.23 3.10 -18.05
CA SER A 223 4.48 3.72 -16.74
C SER A 223 4.59 2.66 -15.63
N ILE A 224 3.71 1.65 -15.64
CA ILE A 224 3.75 0.52 -14.70
C ILE A 224 5.01 -0.32 -14.92
N GLU A 225 5.37 -0.63 -16.17
CA GLU A 225 6.59 -1.39 -16.49
C GLU A 225 7.85 -0.66 -16.02
N ARG A 226 7.91 0.67 -16.21
CA ARG A 226 9.00 1.51 -15.70
C ARG A 226 9.07 1.46 -14.18
N ILE A 227 7.96 1.64 -13.49
CA ILE A 227 7.89 1.58 -12.03
C ILE A 227 8.34 0.21 -11.52
N ASN A 228 7.90 -0.87 -12.16
CA ASN A 228 8.32 -2.22 -11.82
C ASN A 228 9.83 -2.41 -12.01
N ALA A 229 10.42 -1.87 -13.08
CA ALA A 229 11.87 -1.92 -13.30
C ALA A 229 12.66 -1.13 -12.24
N GLU A 230 12.18 0.05 -11.85
CA GLU A 230 12.77 0.88 -10.79
C GLU A 230 12.70 0.16 -9.43
N MET A 231 11.51 -0.34 -9.05
CA MET A 231 11.31 -1.10 -7.81
C MET A 231 12.20 -2.33 -7.77
N ARG A 232 12.23 -3.10 -8.86
CA ARG A 232 13.08 -4.29 -8.99
C ARG A 232 14.55 -3.95 -8.75
N THR A 233 15.08 -3.01 -9.51
CA THR A 233 16.50 -2.63 -9.44
C THR A 233 16.88 -2.20 -8.03
N HIS A 234 16.01 -1.41 -7.39
CA HIS A 234 16.20 -0.95 -6.01
C HIS A 234 16.19 -2.09 -4.99
N LEU A 235 15.18 -2.97 -5.06
CA LEU A 235 15.03 -4.08 -4.14
C LEU A 235 16.11 -5.15 -4.32
N GLU A 236 16.52 -5.44 -5.56
CA GLU A 236 17.62 -6.36 -5.84
C GLU A 236 18.93 -5.87 -5.22
N ALA A 237 19.19 -4.55 -5.27
CA ALA A 237 20.36 -3.95 -4.66
C ALA A 237 20.34 -4.05 -3.12
N ILE A 238 19.18 -3.83 -2.49
CA ILE A 238 19.03 -3.90 -1.02
C ILE A 238 19.07 -5.34 -0.51
N VAL A 239 18.39 -6.26 -1.18
CA VAL A 239 18.25 -7.66 -0.75
C VAL A 239 19.45 -8.51 -1.18
N GLY A 240 20.21 -8.06 -2.19
CA GLY A 240 21.34 -8.80 -2.75
C GLY A 240 20.93 -10.03 -3.55
N LYS A 241 19.68 -10.07 -4.04
CA LYS A 241 19.12 -11.21 -4.80
C LYS A 241 18.29 -10.72 -5.97
N LYS A 242 18.31 -11.48 -7.07
CA LYS A 242 17.48 -11.23 -8.25
C LYS A 242 16.00 -11.48 -7.89
N MET A 243 15.13 -10.55 -8.27
CA MET A 243 13.69 -10.75 -8.14
C MET A 243 13.18 -11.59 -9.31
N VAL A 244 12.41 -12.64 -8.99
CA VAL A 244 11.84 -13.55 -9.99
C VAL A 244 10.42 -13.17 -10.35
N ARG A 245 9.62 -12.76 -9.35
CA ARG A 245 8.26 -12.25 -9.53
C ARG A 245 7.89 -11.28 -8.42
N PHE A 246 6.95 -10.38 -8.68
CA PHE A 246 6.21 -9.65 -7.66
C PHE A 246 4.88 -9.14 -8.20
N VAL A 247 3.96 -8.87 -7.29
CA VAL A 247 2.66 -8.29 -7.60
C VAL A 247 2.59 -6.91 -6.96
N SER A 248 2.17 -5.91 -7.74
CA SER A 248 2.03 -4.53 -7.30
C SER A 248 0.64 -4.03 -7.62
N TYR A 249 0.07 -3.21 -6.73
CA TYR A 249 -1.23 -2.58 -6.97
C TYR A 249 -1.09 -1.06 -7.02
N PHE A 250 -1.89 -0.45 -7.89
CA PHE A 250 -1.81 0.97 -8.20
C PHE A 250 -3.17 1.63 -8.26
N LYS A 251 -3.22 2.89 -7.84
CA LYS A 251 -4.31 3.83 -8.13
C LYS A 251 -3.83 4.82 -9.17
N VAL A 252 -4.68 5.16 -10.13
CA VAL A 252 -4.36 6.13 -11.19
C VAL A 252 -5.04 7.47 -10.89
N ILE A 253 -4.25 8.54 -10.74
CA ILE A 253 -4.73 9.92 -10.50
C ILE A 253 -4.08 10.85 -11.55
N ASN A 254 -4.83 11.45 -12.49
CA ASN A 254 -4.27 12.42 -13.45
C ASN A 254 -2.94 11.93 -14.10
N LEU A 255 -2.90 10.67 -14.55
CA LEU A 255 -1.70 9.97 -15.09
C LEU A 255 -0.56 9.69 -14.08
N LEU A 256 -0.74 9.98 -12.80
CA LEU A 256 0.16 9.56 -11.73
C LEU A 256 -0.30 8.21 -11.19
N LEU A 257 0.66 7.30 -11.04
CA LEU A 257 0.44 6.01 -10.40
C LEU A 257 0.83 6.10 -8.94
N CYS A 258 -0.13 5.81 -8.08
CA CYS A 258 0.10 5.73 -6.65
C CYS A 258 0.16 4.27 -6.22
N ALA A 259 1.26 3.87 -5.58
CA ALA A 259 1.42 2.49 -5.12
C ALA A 259 0.56 2.23 -3.88
N CYS A 260 -0.34 1.27 -4.00
CA CYS A 260 -1.03 0.61 -2.89
C CYS A 260 -0.46 -0.81 -2.88
N ILE A 261 0.40 -1.17 -1.93
CA ILE A 261 0.96 -2.52 -1.91
C ILE A 261 0.03 -3.35 -1.04
N ASN A 262 -0.60 -4.33 -1.69
CA ASN A 262 -1.54 -5.28 -1.12
C ASN A 262 -0.93 -6.69 -1.24
#